data_AF-A0A0G8CMV9-F1
#
_entry.id   AF-A0A0G8CMV9-F1
#
_cell.length_a   1.000
_cell.length_b   1.000
_cell.length_c   1.000
_cell.angle_alpha   90.00
_cell.angle_beta   90.00
_cell.angle_gamma   90.00
#
_symmetry.space_group_name_H-M   'P 1'
#
loop_
_entity.id
_entity.type
_entity.pdbx_description
1 polymer ?
#
loop_
_entity_poly.entity_id
_entity_poly.type
_entity_poly.pdbx_seq_one_letter_code
_entity_poly.pdbx_strand_id
1 'polypeptide(L)'
;MKKVILTIVCLLLLIISYSYFEKNDETKQNESEEKAEKTSAPNWIDKQTNESFYHLVLGDSLAKGYGSTQGGFAELASRQIEAQIHKPITVENLGINGLTTDRLAKKVQSEDVKQKIRAANIITINIGGNNLFRLNRDVGVIDGIKMLNKEKAHFEADIKNIVKTVRDQNPNALLILSELYNPLQLDDSIASYADMFLDGWNESVYSISKANQPSIVLPIRKLISNDKKDLLFDQVHPNDDGYAIIADSFTKKVLAYKY
;
A
#
# COMPACT_ATOMS: atom_id res chain seq x y z
N MET A 1 27.57 -14.98 65.17
CA MET A 1 26.13 -15.26 64.96
C MET A 1 25.47 -14.29 63.98
N LYS A 2 25.49 -12.96 64.20
CA LYS A 2 24.84 -11.98 63.28
C LYS A 2 25.27 -12.06 61.80
N LYS A 3 26.56 -12.29 61.51
CA LYS A 3 27.07 -12.42 60.12
C LYS A 3 26.59 -13.69 59.41
N VAL A 4 26.36 -14.78 60.15
CA VAL A 4 25.87 -16.07 59.59
C VAL A 4 24.38 -16.00 59.28
N ILE A 5 23.62 -15.29 60.13
CA ILE A 5 22.18 -15.04 59.89
C ILE A 5 22.00 -14.18 58.63
N LEU A 6 22.84 -13.15 58.44
CA LEU A 6 22.76 -12.28 57.27
C LEU A 6 23.04 -13.02 55.95
N THR A 7 24.02 -13.92 55.92
CA THR A 7 24.31 -14.72 54.72
C THR A 7 23.18 -15.69 54.38
N ILE A 8 22.54 -16.30 55.37
CA ILE A 8 21.38 -17.19 55.15
C ILE A 8 20.20 -16.41 54.57
N VAL A 9 19.93 -15.20 55.07
CA VAL A 9 18.85 -14.35 54.55
C VAL A 9 19.10 -13.93 53.10
N CYS A 10 20.34 -13.57 52.74
CA CYS A 10 20.68 -13.23 51.35
C CYS A 10 20.52 -14.43 50.39
N LEU A 11 20.86 -15.64 50.82
CA LEU A 11 20.70 -16.85 50.02
C LEU A 11 19.22 -17.17 49.77
N LEU A 12 18.37 -17.00 50.79
CA LEU A 12 16.93 -17.17 50.65
C LEU A 12 16.31 -16.14 49.69
N LEU A 13 16.74 -14.88 49.75
CA LEU A 13 16.28 -13.85 48.82
C LEU A 13 16.71 -14.14 47.38
N LEU A 14 17.91 -14.67 47.16
CA LEU A 14 18.37 -15.09 45.83
C LEU A 14 17.52 -16.23 45.29
N ILE A 15 17.22 -17.25 46.10
CA ILE A 15 16.36 -18.37 45.71
C ILE A 15 14.95 -17.85 45.35
N ILE A 16 14.35 -16.99 46.18
CA ILE A 16 13.04 -16.41 45.90
C ILE A 16 13.06 -15.59 44.60
N SER A 17 14.13 -14.81 44.36
CA SER A 17 14.29 -14.02 43.14
C SER A 17 14.42 -14.92 41.90
N TYR A 18 15.15 -16.03 42.01
CA TYR A 18 15.33 -17.01 40.94
C TYR A 18 14.01 -17.73 40.64
N SER A 19 13.28 -18.18 41.66
CA SER A 19 11.95 -18.79 41.48
C SER A 19 10.93 -17.84 40.88
N TYR A 20 11.00 -16.53 41.18
CA TYR A 20 10.17 -15.52 40.53
C TYR A 20 10.56 -15.25 39.07
N PHE A 21 11.86 -15.32 38.76
CA PHE A 21 12.37 -15.16 37.40
C PHE A 21 11.95 -16.32 36.50
N GLU A 22 12.12 -17.56 36.98
CA GLU A 22 11.77 -18.79 36.27
C GLU A 22 10.25 -18.88 36.02
N LYS A 23 9.44 -18.55 37.03
CA LYS A 23 7.97 -18.46 36.86
C LYS A 23 7.56 -17.40 35.83
N ASN A 24 8.22 -16.25 35.78
CA ASN A 24 7.92 -15.21 34.79
C ASN A 24 8.35 -15.60 33.37
N ASP A 25 9.40 -16.40 33.21
CA ASP A 25 9.86 -16.90 31.91
C ASP A 25 8.93 -18.00 31.38
N GLU A 26 8.52 -18.94 32.23
CA GLU A 26 7.51 -19.97 31.91
C GLU A 26 6.13 -19.36 31.59
N THR A 27 5.73 -18.29 32.29
CA THR A 27 4.46 -17.59 32.01
C THR A 27 4.52 -16.86 30.66
N LYS A 28 5.67 -16.28 30.30
CA LYS A 28 5.88 -15.64 28.98
C LYS A 28 5.94 -16.64 27.85
N GLN A 29 6.58 -17.80 28.04
CA GLN A 29 6.59 -18.87 27.03
C GLN A 29 5.21 -19.48 26.81
N ASN A 30 4.45 -19.76 27.89
CA ASN A 30 3.10 -20.32 27.77
C ASN A 30 2.09 -19.32 27.17
N GLU A 31 2.20 -18.01 27.45
CA GLU A 31 1.37 -16.99 26.77
C GLU A 31 1.71 -16.82 25.28
N SER A 32 2.95 -17.12 24.87
CA SER A 32 3.36 -17.06 23.45
C SER A 32 3.02 -18.32 22.65
N GLU A 33 2.98 -19.50 23.27
CA GLU A 33 2.64 -20.76 22.58
C GLU A 33 1.13 -21.02 22.52
N GLU A 34 0.34 -20.62 23.53
CA GLU A 34 -1.12 -20.86 23.53
C GLU A 34 -1.92 -19.86 22.65
N LYS A 35 -1.26 -18.81 22.12
CA LYS A 35 -1.90 -17.81 21.24
C LYS A 35 -1.70 -18.06 19.73
N ALA A 36 -0.91 -19.07 19.35
CA ALA A 36 -0.59 -19.38 17.96
C ALA A 36 -1.68 -20.22 17.23
N GLU A 37 -2.61 -20.84 17.97
CA GLU A 37 -3.77 -21.55 17.39
C GLU A 37 -5.07 -20.75 17.56
N LYS A 38 -5.06 -19.49 17.11
CA LYS A 38 -6.30 -18.85 16.66
C LYS A 38 -6.44 -19.11 15.17
N THR A 39 -7.47 -19.86 14.80
CA THR A 39 -7.97 -20.07 13.44
C THR A 39 -7.90 -18.76 12.66
N SER A 40 -6.79 -18.55 11.94
CA SER A 40 -6.54 -17.30 11.26
C SER A 40 -7.53 -17.24 10.10
N ALA A 41 -8.23 -16.11 9.94
CA ALA A 41 -9.18 -15.93 8.84
C ALA A 41 -8.53 -16.37 7.51
N PRO A 42 -9.25 -17.13 6.67
CA PRO A 42 -8.70 -17.64 5.43
C PRO A 42 -8.29 -16.47 4.53
N ASN A 43 -7.25 -16.67 3.71
CA ASN A 43 -6.86 -15.63 2.77
C ASN A 43 -7.99 -15.39 1.76
N TRP A 44 -8.12 -14.13 1.34
CA TRP A 44 -9.14 -13.70 0.39
C TRP A 44 -9.08 -14.49 -0.90
N ILE A 45 -7.87 -14.72 -1.40
CA ILE A 45 -7.62 -15.42 -2.66
C ILE A 45 -8.09 -16.88 -2.61
N ASP A 46 -7.94 -17.54 -1.45
CA ASP A 46 -8.30 -18.96 -1.26
C ASP A 46 -9.82 -19.20 -1.24
N LYS A 47 -10.62 -18.15 -0.99
CA LYS A 47 -12.09 -18.24 -1.03
C LYS A 47 -12.68 -17.98 -2.41
N GLN A 48 -11.88 -17.54 -3.38
CA GLN A 48 -12.38 -17.24 -4.71
C GLN A 48 -12.57 -18.54 -5.50
N THR A 49 -13.82 -18.83 -5.88
CA THR A 49 -14.17 -20.05 -6.62
C THR A 49 -14.03 -19.90 -8.13
N ASN A 50 -13.63 -18.72 -8.62
CA ASN A 50 -13.46 -18.45 -10.05
C ASN A 50 -12.37 -19.36 -10.65
N GLU A 51 -12.56 -19.82 -11.89
CA GLU A 51 -11.54 -20.57 -12.64
C GLU A 51 -10.48 -19.65 -13.28
N SER A 52 -10.84 -18.39 -13.50
CA SER A 52 -9.94 -17.32 -13.96
C SER A 52 -10.28 -16.01 -13.26
N PHE A 53 -9.33 -15.09 -13.26
CA PHE A 53 -9.49 -13.76 -12.68
C PHE A 53 -9.38 -12.68 -13.74
N TYR A 54 -10.12 -11.61 -13.55
CA TYR A 54 -9.98 -10.37 -14.29
C TYR A 54 -9.42 -9.28 -13.39
N HIS A 55 -8.30 -8.69 -13.81
CA HIS A 55 -7.63 -7.60 -13.12
C HIS A 55 -7.72 -6.32 -13.95
N LEU A 56 -8.49 -5.36 -13.46
CA LEU A 56 -8.62 -4.04 -14.06
C LEU A 56 -7.62 -3.06 -13.44
N VAL A 57 -6.84 -2.38 -14.26
CA VAL A 57 -5.89 -1.34 -13.79
C VAL A 57 -6.37 0.03 -14.25
N LEU A 58 -6.51 0.95 -13.30
CA LEU A 58 -6.96 2.32 -13.50
C LEU A 58 -5.91 3.28 -12.95
N GLY A 59 -5.55 4.32 -13.70
CA GLY A 59 -4.58 5.28 -13.18
C GLY A 59 -3.81 6.09 -14.20
N ASP A 60 -2.66 6.57 -13.74
CA ASP A 60 -1.73 7.36 -14.52
C ASP A 60 -0.60 6.54 -15.15
N SER A 61 0.57 7.16 -15.35
CA SER A 61 1.75 6.55 -15.98
C SER A 61 2.32 5.39 -15.18
N LEU A 62 2.29 5.45 -13.85
CA LEU A 62 2.79 4.35 -13.02
C LEU A 62 1.84 3.14 -13.10
N ALA A 63 0.53 3.38 -13.09
CA ALA A 63 -0.47 2.35 -13.35
C ALA A 63 -0.30 1.71 -14.74
N LYS A 64 -0.02 2.54 -15.75
CA LYS A 64 0.24 2.11 -17.12
C LYS A 64 1.51 1.26 -17.26
N GLY A 65 2.46 1.38 -16.32
CA GLY A 65 3.78 0.76 -16.43
C GLY A 65 4.74 1.54 -17.32
N TYR A 66 4.62 2.86 -17.41
CA TYR A 66 5.56 3.68 -18.19
C TYR A 66 6.99 3.52 -17.66
N GLY A 67 7.95 3.31 -18.57
CA GLY A 67 9.33 2.96 -18.23
C GLY A 67 9.61 1.45 -18.15
N SER A 68 8.57 0.61 -18.27
CA SER A 68 8.70 -0.85 -18.31
C SER A 68 8.59 -1.40 -19.73
N THR A 69 9.36 -2.44 -20.02
CA THR A 69 9.17 -3.29 -21.21
C THR A 69 8.30 -4.53 -20.90
N GLN A 70 8.01 -4.77 -19.63
CA GLN A 70 7.32 -5.96 -19.12
C GLN A 70 5.86 -5.72 -18.68
N GLY A 71 5.35 -4.50 -18.85
CA GLY A 71 3.96 -4.12 -18.53
C GLY A 71 3.74 -3.47 -17.16
N GLY A 72 4.82 -3.14 -16.43
CA GLY A 72 4.76 -2.50 -15.12
C GLY A 72 4.34 -3.43 -13.98
N PHE A 73 4.11 -2.86 -12.79
CA PHE A 73 3.93 -3.66 -11.58
C PHE A 73 2.65 -4.50 -11.59
N ALA A 74 1.55 -4.02 -12.17
CA ALA A 74 0.27 -4.71 -12.15
C ALA A 74 0.28 -5.99 -13.02
N GLU A 75 0.91 -5.90 -14.20
CA GLU A 75 1.10 -7.04 -15.10
C GLU A 75 2.02 -8.09 -14.46
N LEU A 76 3.18 -7.64 -13.95
CA LEU A 76 4.15 -8.51 -13.29
C LEU A 76 3.56 -9.21 -12.05
N ALA A 77 2.84 -8.48 -11.20
CA ALA A 77 2.19 -9.06 -10.03
C ALA A 77 1.11 -10.08 -10.42
N SER A 78 0.34 -9.80 -11.47
CA SER A 78 -0.70 -10.74 -11.95
C SER A 78 -0.10 -12.07 -12.41
N ARG A 79 1.01 -12.03 -13.16
CA ARG A 79 1.74 -13.25 -13.56
C ARG A 79 2.30 -14.01 -12.37
N GLN A 80 2.84 -13.30 -11.37
CA GLN A 80 3.34 -13.91 -10.15
C GLN A 80 2.22 -14.58 -9.35
N ILE A 81 1.07 -13.92 -9.20
CA ILE A 81 -0.10 -14.48 -8.51
C ILE A 81 -0.64 -15.68 -9.28
N GLU A 82 -0.80 -15.58 -10.60
CA GLU A 82 -1.22 -16.68 -11.49
C GLU A 82 -0.37 -17.93 -11.27
N ALA A 83 0.96 -17.78 -11.24
CA ALA A 83 1.89 -18.88 -11.01
C ALA A 83 1.73 -19.54 -9.64
N GLN A 84 1.25 -18.80 -8.62
CA GLN A 84 1.04 -19.34 -7.27
C GLN A 84 -0.30 -20.06 -7.16
N ILE A 85 -1.37 -19.47 -7.71
CA ILE A 85 -2.73 -19.99 -7.57
C ILE A 85 -3.15 -20.95 -8.69
N HIS A 86 -2.34 -21.06 -9.74
CA HIS A 86 -2.59 -21.89 -10.93
C HIS A 86 -3.92 -21.59 -11.62
N LYS A 87 -4.33 -20.32 -11.63
CA LYS A 87 -5.55 -19.83 -12.28
C LYS A 87 -5.22 -18.63 -13.16
N PRO A 88 -5.63 -18.61 -14.44
CA PRO A 88 -5.32 -17.52 -15.35
C PRO A 88 -5.80 -16.16 -14.84
N ILE A 89 -4.98 -15.12 -14.99
CA ILE A 89 -5.34 -13.73 -14.67
C ILE A 89 -5.23 -12.88 -15.94
N THR A 90 -6.38 -12.43 -16.46
CA THR A 90 -6.41 -11.47 -17.56
C THR A 90 -6.29 -10.06 -17.01
N VAL A 91 -5.28 -9.32 -17.45
CA VAL A 91 -5.08 -7.92 -17.09
C VAL A 91 -5.60 -7.02 -18.20
N GLU A 92 -6.48 -6.08 -17.85
CA GLU A 92 -6.82 -4.95 -18.73
C GLU A 92 -6.35 -3.65 -18.08
N ASN A 93 -5.38 -3.02 -18.73
CA ASN A 93 -4.75 -1.81 -18.23
C ASN A 93 -5.28 -0.56 -18.94
N LEU A 94 -6.04 0.26 -18.21
CA LEU A 94 -6.58 1.53 -18.67
C LEU A 94 -5.79 2.74 -18.12
N GLY A 95 -4.54 2.52 -17.70
CA GLY A 95 -3.62 3.57 -17.26
C GLY A 95 -3.26 4.55 -18.38
N ILE A 96 -3.26 5.85 -18.08
CA ILE A 96 -3.02 6.91 -19.05
C ILE A 96 -1.94 7.85 -18.54
N ASN A 97 -0.86 8.05 -19.30
CA ASN A 97 0.21 8.97 -18.91
C ASN A 97 -0.35 10.37 -18.60
N GLY A 98 0.12 10.93 -17.48
CA GLY A 98 -0.26 12.28 -17.06
C GLY A 98 -1.69 12.42 -16.56
N LEU A 99 -2.45 11.33 -16.35
CA LEU A 99 -3.82 11.40 -15.82
C LEU A 99 -3.83 11.95 -14.39
N THR A 100 -4.81 12.80 -14.09
CA THR A 100 -5.03 13.40 -12.77
C THR A 100 -6.27 12.82 -12.11
N THR A 101 -6.40 12.95 -10.79
CA THR A 101 -7.55 12.39 -10.06
C THR A 101 -8.90 12.85 -10.60
N ASP A 102 -9.05 14.14 -10.92
CA ASP A 102 -10.30 14.71 -11.44
C ASP A 102 -10.71 14.10 -12.78
N ARG A 103 -9.73 13.79 -13.63
CA ARG A 103 -9.96 13.16 -14.93
C ARG A 103 -10.26 11.67 -14.78
N LEU A 104 -9.60 10.97 -13.86
CA LEU A 104 -9.95 9.58 -13.56
C LEU A 104 -11.36 9.49 -12.95
N ALA A 105 -11.72 10.40 -12.04
CA ALA A 105 -13.04 10.48 -11.43
C ALA A 105 -14.16 10.65 -12.48
N LYS A 106 -13.92 11.42 -13.54
CA LYS A 106 -14.82 11.50 -14.70
C LYS A 106 -14.82 10.22 -15.51
N LYS A 107 -13.64 9.65 -15.78
CA LYS A 107 -13.49 8.45 -16.62
C LYS A 107 -14.21 7.23 -16.04
N VAL A 108 -14.15 7.01 -14.72
CA VAL A 108 -14.83 5.88 -14.07
C VAL A 108 -16.36 5.99 -14.09
N GLN A 109 -16.92 7.13 -14.49
CA GLN A 109 -18.36 7.29 -14.67
C GLN A 109 -18.87 6.74 -16.00
N SER A 110 -17.99 6.53 -16.99
CA SER A 110 -18.43 6.03 -18.30
C SER A 110 -18.93 4.60 -18.20
N GLU A 111 -19.93 4.26 -19.02
CA GLU A 111 -20.54 2.94 -18.96
C GLU A 111 -19.56 1.82 -19.34
N ASP A 112 -18.66 2.07 -20.30
CA ASP A 112 -17.56 1.16 -20.66
C ASP A 112 -16.69 0.81 -19.45
N VAL A 113 -16.25 1.82 -18.68
CA VAL A 113 -15.39 1.59 -17.52
C VAL A 113 -16.19 0.94 -16.38
N LYS A 114 -17.46 1.30 -16.19
CA LYS A 114 -18.34 0.65 -15.20
C LYS A 114 -18.55 -0.83 -15.50
N GLN A 115 -18.72 -1.21 -16.77
CA GLN A 115 -18.83 -2.62 -17.17
C GLN A 115 -17.58 -3.41 -16.77
N LYS A 116 -16.39 -2.85 -17.02
CA LYS A 116 -15.11 -3.46 -16.63
C LYS A 116 -14.96 -3.56 -15.12
N ILE A 117 -15.35 -2.51 -14.38
CA ILE A 117 -15.36 -2.54 -12.91
C ILE A 117 -16.25 -3.66 -12.39
N ARG A 118 -17.46 -3.85 -12.95
CA ARG A 118 -18.39 -4.91 -12.54
C ARG A 118 -17.84 -6.32 -12.76
N ALA A 119 -17.04 -6.52 -13.81
CA ALA A 119 -16.47 -7.82 -14.13
C ALA A 119 -15.21 -8.17 -13.32
N ALA A 120 -14.52 -7.18 -12.74
CA ALA A 120 -13.20 -7.36 -12.15
C ALA A 120 -13.22 -8.11 -10.81
N ASN A 121 -12.25 -8.99 -10.60
CA ASN A 121 -11.96 -9.60 -9.30
C ASN A 121 -10.97 -8.76 -8.50
N ILE A 122 -10.00 -8.16 -9.20
CA ILE A 122 -8.98 -7.28 -8.64
C ILE A 122 -9.06 -5.95 -9.39
N ILE A 123 -9.04 -4.84 -8.66
CA ILE A 123 -9.04 -3.49 -9.25
C ILE A 123 -7.86 -2.73 -8.65
N THR A 124 -6.88 -2.37 -9.48
CA THR A 124 -5.78 -1.50 -9.08
C THR A 124 -6.08 -0.05 -9.44
N ILE A 125 -5.89 0.86 -8.49
CA ILE A 125 -6.02 2.30 -8.68
C ILE A 125 -4.73 2.98 -8.23
N ASN A 126 -3.97 3.48 -9.20
CA ASN A 126 -2.77 4.27 -8.95
C ASN A 126 -2.89 5.64 -9.63
N ILE A 127 -3.11 6.69 -8.86
CA ILE A 127 -3.37 8.03 -9.37
C ILE A 127 -2.99 9.08 -8.33
N GLY A 128 -2.61 10.27 -8.79
CA GLY A 128 -2.46 11.45 -7.93
C GLY A 128 -1.11 12.15 -8.04
N GLY A 129 -0.07 11.47 -8.53
CA GLY A 129 1.24 12.09 -8.73
C GLY A 129 1.16 13.32 -9.64
N ASN A 130 0.28 13.27 -10.66
CA ASN A 130 0.10 14.38 -11.60
C ASN A 130 -0.66 15.59 -11.05
N ASN A 131 -1.35 15.47 -9.91
CA ASN A 131 -1.99 16.60 -9.27
C ASN A 131 -0.95 17.61 -8.77
N LEU A 132 0.18 17.11 -8.25
CA LEU A 132 1.28 17.92 -7.75
C LEU A 132 2.00 18.71 -8.87
N PHE A 133 2.05 18.17 -10.10
CA PHE A 133 2.68 18.85 -11.24
C PHE A 133 1.88 20.07 -11.74
N ARG A 134 0.61 20.23 -11.35
CA ARG A 134 -0.22 21.38 -11.77
C ARG A 134 -0.07 22.59 -10.86
N LEU A 135 0.60 22.44 -9.73
CA LEU A 135 0.76 23.52 -8.76
C LEU A 135 1.82 24.51 -9.24
N ASN A 136 1.49 25.79 -9.17
CA ASN A 136 2.47 26.85 -9.43
C ASN A 136 3.58 26.77 -8.38
N ARG A 137 4.82 26.68 -8.85
CA ARG A 137 6.01 26.58 -8.00
C ARG A 137 6.60 27.95 -7.66
N ASP A 138 6.18 29.00 -8.37
CA ASP A 138 6.69 30.36 -8.24
C ASP A 138 5.79 31.20 -7.30
N VAL A 139 5.53 30.68 -6.10
CA VAL A 139 4.72 31.35 -5.07
C VAL A 139 5.46 31.37 -3.73
N GLY A 140 5.17 32.37 -2.90
CA GLY A 140 5.72 32.43 -1.54
C GLY A 140 5.26 31.25 -0.69
N VAL A 141 6.04 30.90 0.35
CA VAL A 141 5.82 29.71 1.20
C VAL A 141 4.40 29.60 1.74
N ILE A 142 3.82 30.71 2.26
CA ILE A 142 2.46 30.72 2.82
C ILE A 142 1.41 30.35 1.77
N ASP A 143 1.52 30.93 0.57
CA ASP A 143 0.57 30.67 -0.51
C ASP A 143 0.78 29.27 -1.12
N GLY A 144 2.03 28.80 -1.17
CA GLY A 144 2.36 27.41 -1.52
C GLY A 144 1.68 26.40 -0.59
N ILE A 145 1.75 26.61 0.73
CA ILE A 145 1.08 25.76 1.72
C ILE A 145 -0.44 25.77 1.53
N LYS A 146 -1.05 26.95 1.32
CA LYS A 146 -2.49 27.05 1.05
C LYS A 146 -2.90 26.32 -0.21
N MET A 147 -2.11 26.44 -1.29
CA MET A 147 -2.34 25.75 -2.55
C MET A 147 -2.25 24.24 -2.39
N LEU A 148 -1.23 23.73 -1.68
CA LEU A 148 -1.06 22.31 -1.41
C LEU A 148 -2.19 21.73 -0.56
N ASN A 149 -2.65 22.47 0.46
CA ASN A 149 -3.80 22.06 1.26
C ASN A 149 -5.10 22.02 0.45
N LYS A 150 -5.30 23.00 -0.43
CA LYS A 150 -6.44 23.00 -1.35
C LYS A 150 -6.39 21.83 -2.32
N GLU A 151 -5.22 21.55 -2.89
CA GLU A 151 -5.03 20.41 -3.80
C GLU A 151 -5.21 19.07 -3.08
N LYS A 152 -4.75 18.95 -1.83
CA LYS A 152 -5.03 17.78 -0.98
C LYS A 152 -6.53 17.53 -0.87
N ALA A 153 -7.32 18.57 -0.61
CA ALA A 153 -8.77 18.44 -0.47
C ALA A 153 -9.43 17.99 -1.79
N HIS A 154 -8.95 18.48 -2.93
CA HIS A 154 -9.39 18.03 -4.26
C HIS A 154 -9.02 16.57 -4.51
N PHE A 155 -7.76 16.20 -4.29
CA PHE A 155 -7.28 14.82 -4.38
C PHE A 155 -8.15 13.87 -3.53
N GLU A 156 -8.36 14.19 -2.26
CA GLU A 156 -9.13 13.36 -1.35
C GLU A 156 -10.59 13.19 -1.81
N ALA A 157 -11.23 14.27 -2.26
CA ALA A 157 -12.58 14.22 -2.79
C ALA A 157 -12.68 13.36 -4.06
N ASP A 158 -11.71 13.50 -4.97
CA ASP A 158 -11.69 12.73 -6.21
C ASP A 158 -11.44 11.24 -5.96
N ILE A 159 -10.47 10.87 -5.10
CA ILE A 159 -10.21 9.47 -4.75
C ILE A 159 -11.44 8.86 -4.08
N LYS A 160 -12.10 9.58 -3.16
CA LYS A 160 -13.36 9.13 -2.56
C LYS A 160 -14.43 8.87 -3.61
N ASN A 161 -14.58 9.76 -4.60
CA ASN A 161 -15.55 9.58 -5.68
C ASN A 161 -15.21 8.38 -6.58
N ILE A 162 -13.92 8.19 -6.92
CA ILE A 162 -13.43 7.05 -7.68
C ILE A 162 -13.75 5.74 -6.94
N VAL A 163 -13.33 5.63 -5.68
CA VAL A 163 -13.53 4.43 -4.86
C VAL A 163 -15.01 4.17 -4.61
N LYS A 164 -15.80 5.22 -4.33
CA LYS A 164 -17.25 5.09 -4.20
C LYS A 164 -17.86 4.50 -5.47
N THR A 165 -17.49 5.02 -6.64
CA THR A 165 -17.99 4.50 -7.92
C THR A 165 -17.61 3.05 -8.12
N VAL A 166 -16.37 2.68 -7.80
CA VAL A 166 -15.91 1.29 -7.86
C VAL A 166 -16.75 0.39 -6.93
N ARG A 167 -16.99 0.82 -5.69
CA ARG A 167 -17.76 0.03 -4.71
C ARG A 167 -19.25 -0.04 -5.02
N ASP A 168 -19.84 1.03 -5.54
CA ASP A 168 -21.23 1.03 -6.01
C ASP A 168 -21.45 0.02 -7.15
N GLN A 169 -20.44 -0.18 -8.00
CA GLN A 169 -20.50 -1.13 -9.12
C GLN A 169 -20.06 -2.54 -8.71
N ASN A 170 -19.07 -2.67 -7.84
CA ASN A 170 -18.47 -3.93 -7.45
C ASN A 170 -18.00 -3.90 -5.98
N PRO A 171 -18.88 -4.28 -5.03
CA PRO A 171 -18.54 -4.28 -3.61
C PRO A 171 -17.54 -5.37 -3.23
N ASN A 172 -17.35 -6.41 -4.05
CA ASN A 172 -16.60 -7.61 -3.69
C ASN A 172 -15.16 -7.65 -4.24
N ALA A 173 -14.85 -6.84 -5.27
CA ALA A 173 -13.50 -6.81 -5.85
C ALA A 173 -12.45 -6.39 -4.82
N LEU A 174 -11.30 -7.08 -4.83
CA LEU A 174 -10.14 -6.64 -4.06
C LEU A 174 -9.59 -5.35 -4.66
N LEU A 175 -9.65 -4.28 -3.88
CA LEU A 175 -9.15 -2.97 -4.29
C LEU A 175 -7.68 -2.83 -3.89
N ILE A 176 -6.84 -2.51 -4.87
CA ILE A 176 -5.42 -2.23 -4.64
C ILE A 176 -5.21 -0.73 -4.89
N LEU A 177 -4.98 0.01 -3.81
CA LEU A 177 -4.54 1.40 -3.88
C LEU A 177 -3.03 1.50 -3.72
N SER A 178 -2.46 2.65 -4.08
CA SER A 178 -1.02 2.90 -3.94
C SER A 178 -0.76 4.19 -3.19
N GLU A 179 0.30 4.20 -2.40
CA GLU A 179 0.90 5.44 -1.94
C GLU A 179 1.41 6.30 -3.10
N LEU A 180 1.38 7.60 -2.90
CA LEU A 180 2.20 8.56 -3.63
C LEU A 180 3.62 8.56 -3.08
N TYR A 181 4.58 8.75 -3.97
CA TYR A 181 5.98 8.94 -3.64
C TYR A 181 6.51 10.14 -4.42
N ASN A 182 7.57 10.76 -3.89
CA ASN A 182 8.29 11.81 -4.59
C ASN A 182 9.69 11.30 -4.92
N PRO A 183 9.93 10.87 -6.17
CA PRO A 183 11.23 10.35 -6.61
C PRO A 183 12.33 11.41 -6.75
N LEU A 184 11.99 12.70 -6.64
CA LEU A 184 12.94 13.77 -6.91
C LEU A 184 13.94 13.95 -5.77
N GLN A 185 15.21 14.10 -6.14
CA GLN A 185 16.23 14.59 -5.22
C GLN A 185 16.03 16.08 -5.01
N LEU A 186 15.58 16.43 -3.82
CA LEU A 186 15.35 17.81 -3.38
C LEU A 186 16.39 18.16 -2.32
N ASP A 187 16.66 19.45 -2.15
CA ASP A 187 17.39 19.89 -0.95
C ASP A 187 16.62 19.52 0.32
N ASP A 188 17.31 19.43 1.45
CA ASP A 188 16.73 18.95 2.71
C ASP A 188 15.49 19.75 3.15
N SER A 189 15.47 21.05 2.86
CA SER A 189 14.36 21.92 3.26
C SER A 189 13.11 21.65 2.42
N ILE A 190 13.25 21.56 1.09
CA ILE A 190 12.15 21.27 0.17
C ILE A 190 11.72 19.80 0.29
N ALA A 191 12.66 18.89 0.54
CA ALA A 191 12.38 17.48 0.81
C ALA A 191 11.45 17.32 2.02
N SER A 192 11.76 17.98 3.15
CA SER A 192 10.94 17.92 4.36
C SER A 192 9.50 18.40 4.13
N TYR A 193 9.31 19.49 3.37
CA TYR A 193 7.97 19.94 3.03
C TYR A 193 7.24 18.96 2.11
N ALA A 194 7.90 18.47 1.06
CA ALA A 194 7.32 17.49 0.14
C ALA A 194 6.89 16.21 0.90
N ASP A 195 7.73 15.74 1.82
CA ASP A 195 7.46 14.57 2.65
C ASP A 195 6.24 14.76 3.55
N MET A 196 6.13 15.91 4.23
CA MET A 196 4.97 16.22 5.07
C MET A 196 3.65 16.24 4.28
N PHE A 197 3.67 16.75 3.05
CA PHE A 197 2.47 16.72 2.19
C PHE A 197 2.13 15.31 1.72
N LEU A 198 3.13 14.53 1.31
CA LEU A 198 2.92 13.13 0.92
C LEU A 198 2.38 12.29 2.07
N ASP A 199 2.83 12.54 3.30
CA ASP A 199 2.30 11.87 4.50
C ASP A 199 0.79 12.10 4.61
N GLY A 200 0.32 13.35 4.54
CA GLY A 200 -1.11 13.65 4.64
C GLY A 200 -1.94 13.09 3.48
N TRP A 201 -1.39 13.06 2.26
CA TRP A 201 -2.08 12.48 1.11
C TRP A 201 -2.15 10.95 1.21
N ASN A 202 -1.06 10.29 1.61
CA ASN A 202 -1.03 8.85 1.82
C ASN A 202 -1.92 8.43 2.98
N GLU A 203 -1.98 9.19 4.08
CA GLU A 203 -2.93 8.98 5.17
C GLU A 203 -4.38 8.95 4.64
N SER A 204 -4.69 9.82 3.68
CA SER A 204 -6.02 9.85 3.03
C SER A 204 -6.26 8.57 2.22
N VAL A 205 -5.26 8.07 1.48
CA VAL A 205 -5.34 6.79 0.75
C VAL A 205 -5.56 5.62 1.72
N TYR A 206 -4.82 5.55 2.82
CA TYR A 206 -4.98 4.51 3.84
C TYR A 206 -6.35 4.57 4.50
N SER A 207 -6.84 5.77 4.83
CA SER A 207 -8.16 5.96 5.43
C SER A 207 -9.29 5.51 4.50
N ILE A 208 -9.19 5.86 3.21
CA ILE A 208 -10.15 5.43 2.18
C ILE A 208 -10.09 3.91 1.99
N SER A 209 -8.89 3.33 1.90
CA SER A 209 -8.71 1.87 1.80
C SER A 209 -9.36 1.15 3.00
N LYS A 210 -9.08 1.62 4.23
CA LYS A 210 -9.64 1.05 5.46
C LYS A 210 -11.17 1.05 5.47
N ALA A 211 -11.78 2.14 5.00
CA ALA A 211 -13.24 2.29 4.96
C ALA A 211 -13.92 1.49 3.84
N ASN A 212 -13.18 0.92 2.89
CA ASN A 212 -13.72 0.30 1.68
C ASN A 212 -13.15 -1.11 1.45
N GLN A 213 -13.26 -1.99 2.43
CA GLN A 213 -12.83 -3.39 2.31
C GLN A 213 -13.68 -4.18 1.26
N PRO A 214 -13.11 -5.22 0.60
CA PRO A 214 -11.74 -5.70 0.76
C PRO A 214 -10.72 -4.84 0.01
N SER A 215 -9.70 -4.32 0.70
CA SER A 215 -8.76 -3.34 0.14
C SER A 215 -7.36 -3.38 0.76
N ILE A 216 -6.36 -3.10 -0.07
CA ILE A 216 -4.93 -3.07 0.26
C ILE A 216 -4.33 -1.75 -0.21
N VAL A 217 -3.29 -1.27 0.49
CA VAL A 217 -2.43 -0.17 0.00
C VAL A 217 -1.01 -0.69 -0.23
N LEU A 218 -0.45 -0.39 -1.42
CA LEU A 218 0.93 -0.65 -1.78
C LEU A 218 1.84 0.48 -1.26
N PRO A 219 2.88 0.17 -0.46
CA PRO A 219 3.75 1.15 0.16
C PRO A 219 4.86 1.61 -0.80
N ILE A 220 4.46 2.13 -1.97
CA ILE A 220 5.39 2.44 -3.08
C ILE A 220 6.51 3.38 -2.64
N ARG A 221 6.23 4.34 -1.74
CA ARG A 221 7.22 5.32 -1.29
C ARG A 221 8.42 4.69 -0.60
N LYS A 222 8.22 3.61 0.14
CA LYS A 222 9.32 2.86 0.77
C LYS A 222 10.07 1.99 -0.25
N LEU A 223 9.39 1.52 -1.28
CA LEU A 223 9.95 0.60 -2.27
C LEU A 223 10.85 1.34 -3.26
N ILE A 224 10.36 2.47 -3.76
CA ILE A 224 11.02 3.36 -4.73
C ILE A 224 11.44 4.64 -4.01
N SER A 225 12.60 4.59 -3.38
CA SER A 225 13.20 5.71 -2.65
C SER A 225 14.23 6.46 -3.49
N ASN A 226 14.48 7.72 -3.16
CA ASN A 226 15.22 8.68 -4.00
C ASN A 226 16.73 8.39 -4.10
N ASP A 227 17.23 7.51 -3.25
CA ASP A 227 18.59 6.99 -3.27
C ASP A 227 18.78 5.84 -4.28
N LYS A 228 17.70 5.26 -4.81
CA LYS A 228 17.74 4.10 -5.72
C LYS A 228 17.58 4.49 -7.19
N LYS A 229 18.51 5.29 -7.73
CA LYS A 229 18.47 5.75 -9.13
C LYS A 229 18.43 4.60 -10.14
N ASP A 230 19.07 3.48 -9.83
CA ASP A 230 19.14 2.31 -10.71
C ASP A 230 17.78 1.61 -10.87
N LEU A 231 16.77 1.98 -10.07
CA LEU A 231 15.40 1.47 -10.21
C LEU A 231 14.50 2.38 -11.06
N LEU A 232 15.01 3.50 -11.58
CA LEU A 232 14.25 4.48 -12.34
C LEU A 232 14.62 4.45 -13.83
N PHE A 233 13.61 4.54 -14.69
CA PHE A 233 13.75 4.70 -16.14
C PHE A 233 14.06 6.16 -16.51
N ASP A 234 13.43 7.10 -15.81
CA ASP A 234 13.70 8.52 -15.91
C ASP A 234 13.85 9.13 -14.50
N GLN A 235 13.61 10.43 -14.33
CA GLN A 235 13.75 11.07 -13.01
C GLN A 235 12.65 10.68 -12.02
N VAL A 236 11.56 10.05 -12.48
CA VAL A 236 10.39 9.79 -11.65
C VAL A 236 9.79 8.39 -11.81
N HIS A 237 9.80 7.81 -13.00
CA HIS A 237 9.14 6.53 -13.30
C HIS A 237 10.10 5.35 -13.07
N PRO A 238 9.64 4.24 -12.46
CA PRO A 238 10.45 3.04 -12.33
C PRO A 238 10.82 2.42 -13.68
N ASN A 239 11.95 1.73 -13.72
CA ASN A 239 12.29 0.80 -14.79
C ASN A 239 11.76 -0.61 -14.46
N ASP A 240 12.12 -1.61 -15.26
CA ASP A 240 11.68 -2.99 -15.06
C ASP A 240 12.06 -3.54 -13.67
N ASP A 241 13.25 -3.24 -13.15
CA ASP A 241 13.69 -3.70 -11.82
C ASP A 241 12.91 -3.01 -10.68
N GLY A 242 12.66 -1.70 -10.82
CA GLY A 242 11.81 -0.96 -9.89
C GLY A 242 10.38 -1.50 -9.87
N TYR A 243 9.80 -1.76 -11.04
CA TYR A 243 8.46 -2.36 -11.12
C TYR A 243 8.43 -3.80 -10.58
N ALA A 244 9.48 -4.59 -10.74
CA ALA A 244 9.57 -5.93 -10.16
C ALA A 244 9.50 -5.90 -8.62
N ILE A 245 10.13 -4.91 -7.98
CA ILE A 245 10.05 -4.71 -6.52
C ILE A 245 8.62 -4.37 -6.07
N ILE A 246 7.94 -3.48 -6.81
CA ILE A 246 6.55 -3.12 -6.51
C ILE A 246 5.65 -4.36 -6.71
N ALA A 247 5.87 -5.12 -7.78
CA ALA A 247 5.12 -6.33 -8.09
C ALA A 247 5.26 -7.40 -7.02
N ASP A 248 6.47 -7.64 -6.51
CA ASP A 248 6.70 -8.58 -5.41
C ASP A 248 5.94 -8.17 -4.13
N SER A 249 5.94 -6.87 -3.80
CA SER A 249 5.16 -6.35 -2.68
C SER A 249 3.65 -6.51 -2.88
N PHE A 250 3.17 -6.25 -4.09
CA PHE A 250 1.77 -6.48 -4.48
C PHE A 250 1.40 -7.94 -4.29
N THR A 251 2.13 -8.86 -4.92
CA THR A 251 1.86 -10.30 -4.90
C THR A 251 1.79 -10.82 -3.47
N LYS A 252 2.80 -10.52 -2.64
CA LYS A 252 2.84 -10.92 -1.24
C LYS A 252 1.62 -10.42 -0.46
N LYS A 253 1.23 -9.17 -0.68
CA LYS A 253 0.06 -8.59 0.01
C LYS A 253 -1.24 -9.25 -0.42
N VAL A 254 -1.44 -9.52 -1.71
CA VAL A 254 -2.67 -10.18 -2.17
C VAL A 254 -2.78 -11.61 -1.66
N LEU A 255 -1.70 -12.39 -1.74
CA LEU A 255 -1.70 -13.78 -1.28
C LEU A 255 -1.86 -13.90 0.24
N ALA A 256 -1.38 -12.91 1.00
CA ALA A 256 -1.51 -12.87 2.46
C ALA A 256 -2.73 -12.10 2.98
N TYR A 257 -3.53 -11.49 2.10
CA TYR A 257 -4.68 -10.68 2.51
C TYR A 257 -5.79 -11.59 3.05
N LYS A 258 -6.28 -11.31 4.25
CA LYS A 258 -7.33 -12.08 4.95
C LYS A 258 -8.65 -11.32 4.90
N TYR A 259 -9.76 -12.07 4.96
CA TYR A 259 -11.08 -11.49 5.20
C TYR A 259 -11.20 -10.82 6.57
#